data_AF-A0AAD9XUF5-F1
#
_entry.id   AF-A0AAD9XUF5-F1
#
_cell.length_a   1.000
_cell.length_b   1.000
_cell.length_c   1.000
_cell.angle_alpha   90.00
_cell.angle_beta   90.00
_cell.angle_gamma   90.00
#
_symmetry.space_group_name_H-M   'P 1'
#
loop_
_entity.id
_entity.type
_entity.pdbx_description
1 polymer ?
#
loop_
_entity_poly.entity_id
_entity_poly.type
_entity_poly.pdbx_seq_one_letter_code
_entity_poly.pdbx_strand_id
1 'polypeptide(L)'
;MAEWSEIPKELLHQVTQSLDTSFDFFRFRTVCSTWRSSVEPKLHRLPGRFPIFPNSEDDNHVNVNISNACFGFHLSKRTVYLIRPPQTRDETESAATKSWLVKVEEGTLNRKRLLNPLKRHRFEFSEVIDIEKLSILEIGHEYVLNYINCSPIALNDGSLYMEKVVLMNLGYSEGDFDAFVLLTIHVSGKLAIFKSSDKKWTILQDMPSPYDDVMLYKGNFYAVDNNGRTVLVDYSSFHVSLVANPVFGGDKKYLVECKGDLLLVDMYLSIDSGTVDSSVFDAYFMREKTVKFEAFKLDEGSKEWVNVNNLNENLLFLGEDCCFSASIDDLHVSKGNNVLFVDSFFILSGENEEGDSDGHDNDVGVFDFENQCIKPVGQYPEYSKLFWPPPSWITSTMLEVQNHSEEPS
;
A
#
# COMPACT_ATOMS: atom_id res chain seq x y z
N MET A 1 7.59 28.62 29.01
CA MET A 1 7.00 27.50 28.23
C MET A 1 5.62 27.27 28.80
N ALA A 2 4.58 27.15 27.97
CA ALA A 2 3.25 26.82 28.47
C ALA A 2 3.27 25.43 29.12
N GLU A 3 2.64 25.28 30.28
CA GLU A 3 2.46 23.97 30.91
C GLU A 3 1.41 23.17 30.13
N TRP A 4 1.86 22.40 29.14
CA TRP A 4 1.00 21.50 28.37
C TRP A 4 0.23 20.50 29.27
N SER A 5 0.71 20.28 30.50
CA SER A 5 0.07 19.53 31.58
C SER A 5 -1.26 20.12 32.08
N GLU A 6 -1.47 21.43 31.95
CA GLU A 6 -2.63 22.15 32.52
C GLU A 6 -3.82 22.27 31.55
N ILE A 7 -3.70 21.73 30.33
CA ILE A 7 -4.79 21.81 29.34
C ILE A 7 -6.00 21.00 29.82
N PRO A 8 -7.21 21.59 29.83
CA PRO A 8 -8.44 20.90 30.21
C PRO A 8 -8.68 19.63 29.39
N LYS A 9 -9.22 18.60 30.05
CA LYS A 9 -9.48 17.30 29.42
C LYS A 9 -10.47 17.40 28.26
N GLU A 10 -11.39 18.37 28.32
CA GLU A 10 -12.37 18.64 27.28
C GLU A 10 -11.69 19.09 25.97
N LEU A 11 -10.65 19.92 26.07
CA LEU A 11 -9.87 20.35 24.90
C LEU A 11 -9.00 19.21 24.38
N LEU A 12 -8.38 18.44 25.28
CA LEU A 12 -7.64 17.23 24.89
C LEU A 12 -8.55 16.25 24.14
N HIS A 13 -9.79 16.06 24.60
CA HIS A 13 -10.76 15.22 23.92
C HIS A 13 -11.12 15.77 22.53
N GLN A 14 -11.32 17.07 22.38
CA GLN A 14 -11.55 17.68 21.06
C GLN A 14 -10.38 17.48 20.10
N VAL A 15 -9.14 17.64 20.59
CA VAL A 15 -7.94 17.36 19.78
C VAL A 15 -7.95 15.90 19.33
N THR A 16 -8.30 14.96 20.21
CA THR A 16 -8.32 13.53 19.87
C THR A 16 -9.40 13.15 18.88
N GLN A 17 -10.49 13.92 18.79
CA GLN A 17 -11.52 13.73 17.77
C GLN A 17 -11.08 14.20 16.39
N SER A 18 -10.04 15.05 16.32
CA SER A 18 -9.43 15.51 15.06
C SER A 18 -8.17 14.74 14.65
N LEU A 19 -7.76 13.70 15.39
CA LEU A 19 -6.61 12.88 15.01
C LEU A 19 -7.08 11.73 14.13
N ASP A 20 -6.56 11.67 12.91
CA ASP A 20 -7.01 10.71 11.90
C ASP A 20 -6.15 9.43 11.88
N THR A 21 -4.88 9.52 12.28
CA THR A 21 -3.93 8.40 12.17
C THR A 21 -3.54 7.81 13.52
N SER A 22 -3.19 6.51 13.54
CA SER A 22 -2.65 5.86 14.75
C SER A 22 -1.35 6.50 15.22
N PHE A 23 -0.61 7.11 14.29
CA PHE A 23 0.62 7.81 14.56
C PHE A 23 0.39 9.18 15.22
N ASP A 24 -0.66 9.90 14.85
CA ASP A 24 -1.06 11.13 15.53
C ASP A 24 -1.47 10.87 16.99
N PHE A 25 -2.21 9.78 17.23
CA PHE A 25 -2.50 9.31 18.59
C PHE A 25 -1.23 8.97 19.37
N PHE A 26 -0.22 8.39 18.72
CA PHE A 26 1.06 8.12 19.36
C PHE A 26 1.77 9.42 19.78
N ARG A 27 1.89 10.39 18.87
CA ARG A 27 2.49 11.72 19.17
C ARG A 27 1.72 12.48 20.24
N PHE A 28 0.40 12.46 20.18
CA PHE A 28 -0.44 13.06 21.20
C PHE A 28 -0.12 12.49 22.59
N ARG A 29 0.09 11.17 22.68
CA ARG A 29 0.43 10.49 23.94
C ARG A 29 1.90 10.63 24.36
N THR A 30 2.79 11.19 23.53
CA THR A 30 4.19 11.44 23.91
C THR A 30 4.39 12.80 24.58
N VAL A 31 3.47 13.76 24.40
CA VAL A 31 3.57 15.14 24.93
C VAL A 31 3.84 15.18 26.45
N CYS A 32 2.97 14.58 27.26
CA CYS A 32 3.17 14.45 28.72
C CYS A 32 2.24 13.38 29.31
N SER A 33 2.36 13.10 30.62
CA SER A 33 1.54 12.12 31.33
C SER A 33 0.03 12.46 31.31
N THR A 34 -0.34 13.73 31.40
CA THR A 34 -1.74 14.19 31.33
C THR A 34 -2.35 13.88 29.96
N TRP A 35 -1.64 14.18 28.88
CA TRP A 35 -2.09 13.88 27.52
C TRP A 35 -2.15 12.36 27.28
N ARG A 36 -1.11 11.63 27.71
CA ARG A 36 -1.04 10.17 27.62
C ARG A 36 -2.19 9.46 28.32
N SER A 37 -2.64 10.00 29.46
CA SER A 37 -3.74 9.44 30.25
C SER A 37 -5.12 9.89 29.78
N SER A 38 -5.20 10.94 28.95
CA SER A 38 -6.47 11.39 28.35
C SER A 38 -6.97 10.47 27.23
N VAL A 39 -6.10 9.61 26.70
CA VAL A 39 -6.44 8.64 25.64
C VAL A 39 -5.90 7.27 26.01
N GLU A 40 -6.80 6.30 26.15
CA GLU A 40 -6.39 4.91 26.25
C GLU A 40 -5.65 4.48 24.98
N PRO A 41 -4.55 3.71 25.09
CA PRO A 41 -3.92 3.13 23.92
C PRO A 41 -4.94 2.29 23.16
N LYS A 42 -5.39 2.78 22.00
CA LYS A 42 -6.10 1.94 21.03
C LYS A 42 -5.10 0.93 20.49
N LEU A 43 -4.97 -0.20 21.18
CA LEU A 43 -4.38 -1.39 20.61
C LEU A 43 -5.37 -1.88 19.56
N HIS A 44 -5.28 -1.34 18.34
CA HIS A 44 -5.92 -1.94 17.18
C HIS A 44 -5.24 -3.29 16.96
N ARG A 45 -5.69 -4.31 17.70
CA ARG A 45 -5.26 -5.68 17.44
C ARG A 45 -5.95 -6.06 16.15
N LEU A 46 -5.18 -6.04 15.06
CA LEU A 46 -5.63 -6.63 13.82
C LEU A 46 -6.10 -8.06 14.12
N PRO A 47 -7.26 -8.47 13.61
CA PRO A 47 -7.83 -9.77 13.93
C PRO A 47 -6.84 -10.87 13.54
N GLY A 48 -6.61 -11.81 14.47
CA GLY A 48 -5.41 -12.64 14.44
C GLY A 48 -5.41 -13.76 13.41
N ARG A 49 -6.58 -14.31 13.02
CA ARG A 49 -6.69 -15.43 12.07
C ARG A 49 -8.02 -15.43 11.32
N PHE A 50 -7.95 -15.76 10.04
CA PHE A 50 -9.09 -15.93 9.13
C PHE A 50 -9.06 -17.33 8.50
N PRO A 51 -10.23 -17.96 8.29
CA PRO A 51 -10.28 -19.25 7.60
C PRO A 51 -9.87 -19.11 6.13
N ILE A 52 -9.47 -20.24 5.53
CA ILE A 52 -9.28 -20.34 4.07
C ILE A 52 -10.65 -20.18 3.37
N PHE A 53 -10.64 -19.70 2.12
CA PHE A 53 -11.85 -19.59 1.31
C PHE A 53 -12.47 -20.97 1.09
N PRO A 54 -13.81 -21.08 1.06
CA PRO A 54 -14.44 -22.33 0.68
C PRO A 54 -14.11 -22.67 -0.79
N ASN A 55 -13.57 -23.86 -1.03
CA ASN A 55 -13.44 -24.38 -2.40
C ASN A 55 -14.86 -24.45 -3.00
N SER A 56 -15.02 -23.99 -4.24
CA SER A 56 -16.29 -24.04 -4.94
C SER A 56 -16.89 -25.45 -4.94
N GLU A 57 -18.22 -25.54 -4.88
CA GLU A 57 -19.00 -26.78 -4.71
C GLU A 57 -18.78 -27.88 -5.79
N ASP A 58 -17.96 -27.63 -6.81
CA ASP A 58 -17.73 -28.55 -7.94
C ASP A 58 -16.57 -29.53 -7.75
N ASP A 59 -15.73 -29.40 -6.72
CA ASP A 59 -14.56 -30.28 -6.54
C ASP A 59 -14.88 -31.48 -5.63
N ASN A 60 -15.63 -32.44 -6.18
CA ASN A 60 -15.91 -33.75 -5.57
C ASN A 60 -14.68 -34.67 -5.45
N HIS A 61 -13.45 -34.17 -5.62
CA HIS A 61 -12.29 -35.03 -5.80
C HIS A 61 -10.98 -34.63 -5.10
N VAL A 62 -10.99 -33.95 -3.94
CA VAL A 62 -9.85 -34.12 -3.01
C VAL A 62 -10.29 -34.06 -1.55
N ASN A 63 -10.35 -35.24 -0.91
CA ASN A 63 -10.39 -35.37 0.55
C ASN A 63 -9.05 -34.92 1.13
N VAL A 64 -8.88 -33.62 1.35
CA VAL A 64 -7.78 -33.11 2.18
C VAL A 64 -8.35 -32.85 3.57
N ASN A 65 -8.37 -33.92 4.37
CA ASN A 65 -8.67 -33.88 5.80
C ASN A 65 -7.47 -33.27 6.56
N ILE A 66 -7.03 -32.09 6.14
CA ILE A 66 -6.06 -31.27 6.85
C ILE A 66 -6.83 -30.57 7.98
N SER A 67 -6.31 -30.68 9.20
CA SER A 67 -6.87 -29.98 10.34
C SER A 67 -6.97 -28.47 10.06
N ASN A 68 -8.20 -27.98 9.87
CA ASN A 68 -8.56 -26.57 9.65
C ASN A 68 -7.99 -25.57 10.69
N ALA A 69 -7.41 -26.06 11.79
CA ALA A 69 -6.81 -25.22 12.84
C ALA A 69 -5.39 -24.72 12.53
N CYS A 70 -4.67 -25.35 11.59
CA CYS A 70 -3.27 -25.01 11.29
C CYS A 70 -3.10 -24.04 10.11
N PHE A 71 -4.14 -23.88 9.29
CA PHE A 71 -4.10 -23.17 8.02
C PHE A 71 -5.13 -22.04 8.00
N GLY A 72 -4.79 -20.94 7.34
CA GLY A 72 -5.61 -19.74 7.31
C GLY A 72 -4.79 -18.53 6.93
N PHE A 73 -5.38 -17.36 7.08
CA PHE A 73 -4.73 -16.09 6.85
C PHE A 73 -4.55 -15.33 8.16
N HIS A 74 -3.52 -14.51 8.24
CA HIS A 74 -3.45 -13.42 9.20
C HIS A 74 -3.39 -12.09 8.45
N LEU A 75 -4.05 -11.09 9.01
CA LEU A 75 -4.07 -9.75 8.46
C LEU A 75 -2.84 -8.98 8.96
N SER A 76 -2.08 -8.38 8.07
CA SER A 76 -1.10 -7.35 8.40
C SER A 76 -1.55 -6.01 7.84
N LYS A 77 -1.30 -4.93 8.60
CA LYS A 77 -1.42 -3.55 8.08
C LYS A 77 -0.03 -3.15 7.61
N ARG A 78 0.08 -2.67 6.37
CA ARG A 78 1.31 -2.06 5.87
C ARG A 78 1.03 -0.59 5.61
N THR A 79 1.83 0.28 6.20
CA THR A 79 1.62 1.73 6.11
C THR A 79 2.81 2.36 5.43
N VAL A 80 2.56 3.18 4.42
CA VAL A 80 3.57 3.96 3.70
C VAL A 80 3.71 5.31 4.38
N TYR A 81 4.90 5.55 4.91
CA TYR A 81 5.28 6.78 5.57
C TYR A 81 6.27 7.56 4.72
N LEU A 82 6.08 8.87 4.70
CA LEU A 82 7.07 9.81 4.23
C LEU A 82 7.74 10.46 5.43
N ILE A 83 9.05 10.24 5.53
CA ILE A 83 9.89 10.77 6.60
C ILE A 83 10.66 11.95 6.04
N ARG A 84 10.51 13.10 6.68
CA ARG A 84 11.17 14.35 6.34
C ARG A 84 12.23 14.68 7.39
N PRO A 85 13.31 15.37 6.99
CA PRO A 85 14.34 15.81 7.91
C PRO A 85 13.77 16.73 9.01
N PRO A 86 14.45 16.85 10.16
CA PRO A 86 14.13 17.86 11.16
C PRO A 86 14.22 19.26 10.54
N GLN A 87 13.28 20.15 10.86
CA GLN A 87 13.33 21.54 10.42
C GLN A 87 14.41 22.30 11.22
N THR A 88 15.63 22.39 10.71
CA THR A 88 16.65 23.29 11.24
C THR A 88 16.48 24.69 10.66
N ARG A 89 16.50 25.72 11.52
CA ARG A 89 16.18 27.13 11.20
C ARG A 89 17.19 27.85 10.30
N ASP A 90 18.28 27.21 9.89
CA ASP A 90 19.31 27.83 9.07
C ASP A 90 19.08 27.50 7.59
N GLU A 91 18.35 28.38 6.90
CA GLU A 91 17.99 28.31 5.47
C GLU A 91 19.15 28.69 4.53
N THR A 92 20.39 28.33 4.85
CA THR A 92 21.54 28.61 3.99
C THR A 92 22.29 27.35 3.59
N GLU A 93 22.27 27.12 2.27
CA GLU A 93 23.14 26.27 1.46
C GLU A 93 22.74 24.79 1.24
N SER A 94 22.04 24.60 0.11
CA SER A 94 22.57 23.80 -1.01
C SER A 94 22.88 22.32 -0.76
N ALA A 95 21.90 21.56 -0.30
CA ALA A 95 21.60 20.22 -0.81
C ALA A 95 20.20 19.83 -0.34
N ALA A 96 19.29 19.55 -1.28
CA ALA A 96 17.98 19.00 -0.99
C ALA A 96 18.10 17.85 0.04
N THR A 97 17.68 18.08 1.28
CA THR A 97 17.51 17.04 2.29
C THR A 97 16.25 16.26 1.93
N LYS A 98 16.44 15.32 1.01
CA LYS A 98 15.39 14.54 0.38
C LYS A 98 14.58 13.78 1.42
N SER A 99 13.27 13.80 1.23
CA SER A 99 12.33 12.98 1.99
C SER A 99 12.60 11.49 1.71
N TRP A 100 12.30 10.64 2.67
CA TRP A 100 12.44 9.18 2.54
C TRP A 100 11.08 8.51 2.61
N LEU A 101 10.77 7.70 1.61
CA LEU A 101 9.54 6.94 1.53
C LEU A 101 9.80 5.53 2.03
N VAL A 102 9.00 5.08 2.99
CA VAL A 102 9.21 3.77 3.60
C VAL A 102 7.90 3.08 3.93
N LYS A 103 7.80 1.78 3.71
CA LYS A 103 6.64 0.99 4.09
C LYS A 103 6.95 0.21 5.37
N VAL A 104 6.03 0.25 6.33
CA VAL A 104 6.15 -0.44 7.60
C VAL A 104 5.01 -1.44 7.72
N GLU A 105 5.34 -2.72 7.84
CA GLU A 105 4.40 -3.79 8.16
C GLU A 105 4.27 -3.95 9.68
N GLU A 106 3.04 -3.87 10.19
CA GLU A 106 2.68 -4.17 11.57
C GLU A 106 2.10 -5.59 11.65
N GLY A 107 2.91 -6.52 12.18
CA GLY A 107 2.52 -7.92 12.36
C GLY A 107 1.90 -8.23 13.72
N THR A 108 1.38 -9.45 13.87
CA THR A 108 0.64 -9.96 15.06
C THR A 108 1.44 -10.00 16.37
N LEU A 109 2.77 -9.86 16.33
CA LEU A 109 3.67 -9.93 17.50
C LEU A 109 4.30 -8.58 17.87
N ASN A 110 3.70 -7.45 17.48
CA ASN A 110 4.28 -6.10 17.63
C ASN A 110 5.68 -5.95 16.98
N ARG A 111 6.05 -6.87 16.08
CA ARG A 111 7.25 -6.73 15.26
C ARG A 111 6.88 -5.87 14.06
N LYS A 112 7.53 -4.71 13.98
CA LYS A 112 7.47 -3.83 12.82
C LYS A 112 8.57 -4.25 11.85
N ARG A 113 8.26 -4.27 10.56
CA ARG A 113 9.22 -4.62 9.51
C ARG A 113 9.26 -3.52 8.48
N LEU A 114 10.46 -3.19 8.03
CA LEU A 114 10.68 -2.22 6.96
C LEU A 114 10.62 -2.91 5.60
N LEU A 115 9.84 -2.34 4.70
CA LEU A 115 9.61 -2.82 3.34
C LEU A 115 9.86 -1.70 2.33
N ASN A 116 10.17 -2.08 1.10
CA ASN A 116 10.14 -1.15 -0.02
C ASN A 116 8.70 -0.60 -0.20
N PRO A 117 8.50 0.72 -0.39
CA PRO A 117 7.18 1.31 -0.62
C PRO A 117 6.37 0.69 -1.75
N LEU A 118 7.04 0.20 -2.80
CA LEU A 118 6.38 -0.37 -3.98
C LEU A 118 6.35 -1.90 -3.98
N LYS A 119 7.11 -2.58 -3.13
CA LYS A 119 7.29 -4.04 -3.20
C LYS A 119 7.07 -4.74 -1.87
N ARG A 120 6.99 -6.07 -1.94
CA ARG A 120 7.04 -6.99 -0.79
C ARG A 120 8.46 -7.24 -0.26
N HIS A 121 9.48 -6.76 -0.97
CA HIS A 121 10.87 -6.94 -0.57
C HIS A 121 11.19 -6.21 0.75
N ARG A 122 11.99 -6.87 1.58
CA ARG A 122 12.41 -6.35 2.89
C ARG A 122 13.71 -5.59 2.75
N PHE A 123 13.82 -4.48 3.45
CA PHE A 123 15.14 -3.89 3.69
C PHE A 123 15.80 -4.60 4.87
N GLU A 124 17.07 -4.95 4.72
CA GLU A 124 17.92 -5.28 5.87
C GLU A 124 18.33 -3.98 6.55
N PHE A 125 17.44 -3.45 7.39
CA PHE A 125 17.69 -2.25 8.18
C PHE A 125 17.78 -2.66 9.66
N SER A 126 18.98 -2.61 10.23
CA SER A 126 19.25 -3.07 11.60
C SER A 126 19.31 -1.94 12.63
N GLU A 127 18.90 -0.75 12.24
CA GLU A 127 19.16 0.51 12.94
C GLU A 127 17.90 1.07 13.62
N VAL A 128 18.06 1.74 14.78
CA VAL A 128 16.95 2.32 15.57
C VAL A 128 16.74 3.78 15.19
N ILE A 129 15.55 4.11 14.68
CA ILE A 129 15.20 5.48 14.28
C ILE A 129 14.53 6.20 15.45
N ASP A 130 15.10 7.34 15.86
CA ASP A 130 14.44 8.27 16.77
C ASP A 130 13.38 9.08 16.02
N ILE A 131 12.12 8.82 16.34
CA ILE A 131 10.95 9.39 15.66
C ILE A 131 10.58 10.77 16.22
N GLU A 132 11.04 11.13 17.43
CA GLU A 132 10.59 12.35 18.12
C GLU A 132 11.00 13.63 17.38
N LYS A 133 12.15 13.60 16.69
CA LYS A 133 12.71 14.74 15.96
C LYS A 133 12.32 14.79 14.49
N LEU A 134 11.62 13.76 13.99
CA LEU A 134 11.33 13.60 12.57
C LEU A 134 9.92 14.08 12.23
N SER A 135 9.74 14.64 11.04
CA SER A 135 8.42 14.89 10.49
C SER A 135 7.99 13.66 9.69
N ILE A 136 6.99 12.93 10.17
CA ILE A 136 6.46 11.73 9.51
C ILE A 136 5.03 12.00 9.06
N LEU A 137 4.74 11.69 7.80
CA LEU A 137 3.42 11.76 7.19
C LEU A 137 3.01 10.36 6.72
N GLU A 138 1.82 9.90 7.10
CA GLU A 138 1.21 8.72 6.49
C GLU A 138 0.63 9.12 5.12
N ILE A 139 1.16 8.54 4.04
CA ILE A 139 0.69 8.82 2.67
C ILE A 139 -0.35 7.80 2.22
N GLY A 140 -0.29 6.59 2.78
CA GLY A 140 -1.27 5.56 2.51
C GLY A 140 -1.03 4.33 3.36
N HIS A 141 -2.01 3.44 3.36
CA HIS A 141 -1.89 2.14 3.98
C HIS A 141 -2.69 1.10 3.21
N GLU A 142 -2.34 -0.14 3.46
CA GLU A 142 -2.97 -1.31 2.90
C GLU A 142 -3.11 -2.37 3.98
N TYR A 143 -4.01 -3.31 3.72
CA TYR A 143 -4.10 -4.53 4.49
C TYR A 143 -3.79 -5.71 3.57
N VAL A 144 -3.08 -6.69 4.11
CA VAL A 144 -2.62 -7.85 3.35
C VAL A 144 -2.96 -9.13 4.11
N LEU A 145 -3.51 -10.11 3.39
CA LEU A 145 -3.76 -11.46 3.91
C LEU A 145 -2.53 -12.33 3.66
N ASN A 146 -1.83 -12.66 4.74
CA ASN A 146 -0.65 -13.51 4.70
C ASN A 146 -1.01 -14.93 5.14
N TYR A 147 -0.58 -15.93 4.37
CA TYR A 147 -0.78 -17.32 4.72
C TYR A 147 -0.13 -17.70 6.05
N ILE A 148 -0.83 -18.50 6.85
CA ILE A 148 -0.32 -19.12 8.08
C ILE A 148 0.11 -20.54 7.73
N ASN A 149 1.38 -20.88 8.02
CA ASN A 149 1.94 -22.23 7.88
C ASN A 149 1.78 -22.87 6.48
N CYS A 150 1.66 -22.06 5.42
CA CYS A 150 1.59 -22.52 4.03
C CYS A 150 2.73 -21.91 3.22
N SER A 151 3.44 -22.72 2.43
CA SER A 151 4.28 -22.23 1.34
C SER A 151 3.38 -21.96 0.13
N PRO A 152 3.49 -20.79 -0.53
CA PRO A 152 2.73 -20.49 -1.76
C PRO A 152 2.92 -21.57 -2.85
N ILE A 153 4.04 -22.28 -2.83
CA ILE A 153 4.43 -23.30 -3.81
C ILE A 153 3.78 -24.66 -3.51
N ALA A 154 3.27 -24.89 -2.28
CA ALA A 154 2.79 -26.21 -1.85
C ALA A 154 1.35 -26.53 -2.30
N LEU A 155 0.62 -25.55 -2.83
CA LEU A 155 -0.73 -25.74 -3.34
C LEU A 155 -0.83 -25.06 -4.71
N ASN A 156 -1.15 -25.83 -5.76
CA ASN A 156 -1.73 -25.29 -7.01
C ASN A 156 -3.13 -24.65 -6.77
N ASP A 157 -3.50 -24.39 -5.52
CA ASP A 157 -4.83 -24.04 -5.00
C ASP A 157 -4.73 -22.85 -4.02
N GLY A 158 -3.84 -21.89 -4.32
CA GLY A 158 -3.78 -20.63 -3.58
C GLY A 158 -5.09 -19.87 -3.77
N SER A 159 -5.96 -19.85 -2.76
CA SER A 159 -7.33 -19.31 -2.85
C SER A 159 -7.45 -17.79 -3.14
N LEU A 160 -6.36 -17.02 -3.06
CA LEU A 160 -6.35 -15.58 -3.36
C LEU A 160 -5.55 -15.28 -4.62
N TYR A 161 -6.18 -14.56 -5.56
CA TYR A 161 -5.51 -14.00 -6.72
C TYR A 161 -4.55 -12.86 -6.32
N MET A 162 -5.00 -12.05 -5.34
CA MET A 162 -4.32 -10.86 -4.86
C MET A 162 -4.29 -10.90 -3.32
N GLU A 163 -3.15 -10.59 -2.71
CA GLU A 163 -3.03 -10.56 -1.24
C GLU A 163 -3.61 -9.27 -0.64
N LYS A 164 -3.81 -8.23 -1.46
CA LYS A 164 -4.47 -6.98 -1.10
C LYS A 164 -5.87 -7.26 -0.57
N VAL A 165 -6.17 -6.66 0.57
CA VAL A 165 -7.50 -6.67 1.17
C VAL A 165 -7.83 -5.27 1.65
N VAL A 166 -9.10 -4.93 1.55
CA VAL A 166 -9.63 -3.65 2.01
C VAL A 166 -10.41 -3.90 3.30
N LEU A 167 -10.10 -3.15 4.34
CA LEU A 167 -10.77 -3.24 5.64
C LEU A 167 -11.65 -2.01 5.86
N MET A 168 -12.91 -2.25 6.20
CA MET A 168 -13.84 -1.24 6.71
C MET A 168 -14.12 -1.52 8.17
N ASN A 169 -13.85 -0.55 9.05
CA ASN A 169 -14.22 -0.62 10.45
C ASN A 169 -15.66 -0.10 10.62
N LEU A 170 -16.55 -0.92 11.18
CA LEU A 170 -17.96 -0.58 11.39
C LEU A 170 -18.21 0.14 12.72
N GLY A 171 -17.20 0.22 13.59
CA GLY A 171 -17.35 0.82 14.91
C GLY A 171 -18.21 -0.02 15.86
N TYR A 172 -18.79 0.64 16.87
CA TYR A 172 -19.56 -0.03 17.94
C TYR A 172 -20.92 -0.52 17.43
N SER A 173 -21.12 -1.84 17.38
CA SER A 173 -22.43 -2.46 17.22
C SER A 173 -22.68 -3.45 18.36
N GLU A 174 -23.69 -3.14 19.19
CA GLU A 174 -24.33 -3.99 20.22
C GLU A 174 -23.54 -5.23 20.71
N GLY A 175 -22.40 -5.01 21.37
CA GLY A 175 -21.72 -6.04 22.16
C GLY A 175 -20.45 -6.65 21.55
N ASP A 176 -20.07 -6.29 20.33
CA ASP A 176 -18.76 -6.65 19.75
C ASP A 176 -17.87 -5.40 19.66
N PHE A 177 -16.75 -5.40 20.38
CA PHE A 177 -15.72 -4.39 20.20
C PHE A 177 -14.99 -4.71 18.89
N ASP A 178 -14.92 -3.75 17.95
CA ASP A 178 -14.26 -3.85 16.65
C ASP A 178 -14.98 -4.73 15.60
N ALA A 179 -16.24 -4.44 15.29
CA ALA A 179 -16.88 -5.02 14.10
C ALA A 179 -16.21 -4.49 12.82
N PHE A 180 -15.90 -5.37 11.87
CA PHE A 180 -15.24 -5.00 10.62
C PHE A 180 -15.68 -5.87 9.46
N VAL A 181 -15.45 -5.36 8.25
CA VAL A 181 -15.67 -6.06 6.99
C VAL A 181 -14.39 -6.02 6.17
N LEU A 182 -14.06 -7.14 5.53
CA LEU A 182 -12.97 -7.26 4.58
C LEU A 182 -13.52 -7.51 3.18
N LEU A 183 -12.92 -6.90 2.16
CA LEU A 183 -13.15 -7.18 0.74
C LEU A 183 -11.82 -7.48 0.05
N THR A 184 -11.78 -8.57 -0.72
CA THR A 184 -10.60 -8.98 -1.51
C THR A 184 -11.03 -9.71 -2.79
N ILE A 185 -10.06 -10.13 -3.61
CA ILE A 185 -10.26 -10.80 -4.89
C ILE A 185 -9.79 -12.26 -4.75
N HIS A 186 -10.74 -13.17 -4.92
CA HIS A 186 -10.52 -14.62 -4.93
C HIS A 186 -9.76 -15.05 -6.20
N VAL A 187 -9.03 -16.17 -6.14
CA VAL A 187 -8.26 -16.74 -7.29
C VAL A 187 -9.08 -16.91 -8.57
N SER A 188 -10.40 -17.12 -8.44
CA SER A 188 -11.31 -17.20 -9.59
C SER A 188 -11.58 -15.85 -10.29
N GLY A 189 -11.02 -14.74 -9.80
CA GLY A 189 -11.32 -13.38 -10.25
C GLY A 189 -12.58 -12.77 -9.65
N LYS A 190 -13.28 -13.47 -8.74
CA LYS A 190 -14.50 -12.99 -8.07
C LYS A 190 -14.18 -12.19 -6.82
N LEU A 191 -15.09 -11.31 -6.41
CA LEU A 191 -15.00 -10.62 -5.13
C LEU A 191 -15.39 -11.55 -3.98
N ALA A 192 -14.68 -11.40 -2.85
CA ALA A 192 -14.94 -12.14 -1.64
C ALA A 192 -15.00 -11.23 -0.43
N ILE A 193 -16.04 -11.41 0.38
CA ILE A 193 -16.32 -10.57 1.55
C ILE A 193 -16.27 -11.38 2.85
N PHE A 194 -15.64 -10.83 3.88
CA PHE A 194 -15.63 -11.40 5.23
C PHE A 194 -16.22 -10.39 6.20
N LYS A 195 -17.23 -10.81 6.96
CA LYS A 195 -17.77 -10.02 8.06
C LYS A 195 -17.32 -10.62 9.39
N SER A 196 -16.87 -9.77 10.31
CA SER A 196 -16.46 -10.21 11.66
C SER A 196 -17.59 -10.93 12.41
N SER A 197 -18.85 -10.52 12.19
CA SER A 197 -20.05 -11.13 12.77
C SER A 197 -20.25 -12.59 12.33
N ASP A 198 -20.00 -12.86 11.05
CA ASP A 198 -20.32 -14.14 10.41
C ASP A 198 -19.14 -15.11 10.46
N LYS A 199 -17.92 -14.58 10.67
CA LYS A 199 -16.64 -15.31 10.78
C LYS A 199 -16.37 -16.26 9.60
N LYS A 200 -16.90 -15.93 8.42
CA LYS A 200 -16.74 -16.72 7.19
C LYS A 200 -16.62 -15.81 5.97
N TRP A 201 -15.92 -16.31 4.95
CA TRP A 201 -15.87 -15.71 3.63
C TRP A 201 -17.15 -16.02 2.85
N THR A 202 -17.62 -15.04 2.08
CA THR A 202 -18.74 -15.18 1.13
C THR A 202 -18.27 -14.71 -0.24
N ILE A 203 -18.39 -15.56 -1.26
CA ILE A 203 -18.04 -15.22 -2.63
C ILE A 203 -19.23 -14.53 -3.31
N LEU A 204 -19.00 -13.33 -3.84
CA LEU A 204 -20.00 -12.60 -4.62
C LEU A 204 -20.05 -13.16 -6.04
N GLN A 205 -21.26 -13.32 -6.57
CA GLN A 205 -21.45 -13.98 -7.88
C GLN A 205 -21.35 -13.02 -9.07
N ASP A 206 -21.36 -11.70 -8.85
CA ASP A 206 -21.14 -10.72 -9.91
C ASP A 206 -19.69 -10.78 -10.39
N MET A 207 -19.47 -11.23 -11.63
CA MET A 207 -18.17 -11.21 -12.29
C MET A 207 -18.34 -11.26 -13.82
N PRO A 208 -18.80 -10.16 -14.46
CA PRO A 208 -18.80 -10.08 -15.92
C PRO A 208 -17.39 -10.29 -16.50
N SER A 209 -16.38 -9.81 -15.79
CA SER A 209 -14.96 -10.05 -16.03
C SER A 209 -14.22 -10.18 -14.69
N PRO A 210 -13.03 -10.81 -14.65
CA PRO A 210 -12.21 -10.87 -13.43
C PRO A 210 -11.91 -9.48 -12.87
N TYR A 211 -11.98 -9.37 -11.55
CA TYR A 211 -11.59 -8.16 -10.83
C TYR A 211 -10.06 -8.00 -10.77
N ASP A 212 -9.58 -6.79 -11.04
CA ASP A 212 -8.17 -6.43 -10.97
C ASP A 212 -7.81 -5.73 -9.67
N ASP A 213 -8.70 -4.87 -9.15
CA ASP A 213 -8.41 -4.10 -7.94
C ASP A 213 -9.65 -3.79 -7.09
N VAL A 214 -9.41 -3.59 -5.80
CA VAL A 214 -10.39 -3.22 -4.76
C VAL A 214 -9.87 -2.04 -3.93
N MET A 215 -10.77 -1.15 -3.52
CA MET A 215 -10.42 0.04 -2.74
C MET A 215 -11.53 0.42 -1.73
N LEU A 216 -11.14 0.98 -0.58
CA LEU A 216 -12.06 1.74 0.27
C LEU A 216 -11.92 3.20 -0.13
N TYR A 217 -12.98 3.78 -0.68
CA TYR A 217 -12.99 5.19 -1.08
C TYR A 217 -14.21 5.88 -0.47
N LYS A 218 -13.96 6.98 0.25
CA LYS A 218 -15.00 7.74 0.98
C LYS A 218 -15.95 6.86 1.81
N GLY A 219 -15.40 5.83 2.45
CA GLY A 219 -16.14 4.92 3.33
C GLY A 219 -16.99 3.87 2.61
N ASN A 220 -16.82 3.67 1.30
CA ASN A 220 -17.51 2.62 0.54
C ASN A 220 -16.51 1.69 -0.15
N PHE A 221 -16.91 0.44 -0.36
CA PHE A 221 -16.11 -0.54 -1.10
C PHE A 221 -16.32 -0.38 -2.60
N TYR A 222 -15.23 -0.07 -3.30
CA TYR A 222 -15.16 -0.05 -4.76
C TYR A 222 -14.34 -1.24 -5.25
N ALA A 223 -14.72 -1.75 -6.41
CA ALA A 223 -13.97 -2.77 -7.13
C ALA A 223 -14.00 -2.48 -8.63
N VAL A 224 -12.92 -2.79 -9.33
CA VAL A 224 -12.82 -2.63 -10.78
C VAL A 224 -12.43 -3.94 -11.45
N ASP A 225 -13.15 -4.29 -12.52
CA ASP A 225 -12.80 -5.42 -13.37
C ASP A 225 -11.78 -5.06 -14.44
N ASN A 226 -11.18 -6.07 -15.08
CA ASN A 226 -10.13 -5.87 -16.06
C ASN A 226 -10.55 -5.06 -17.31
N ASN A 227 -11.86 -4.90 -17.56
CA ASN A 227 -12.41 -4.04 -18.61
C ASN A 227 -12.64 -2.60 -18.11
N GLY A 228 -12.26 -2.28 -16.87
CA GLY A 228 -12.48 -0.98 -16.25
C GLY A 228 -13.91 -0.76 -15.72
N ARG A 229 -14.77 -1.80 -15.69
CA ARG A 229 -16.11 -1.66 -15.08
C ARG A 229 -15.93 -1.50 -13.58
N THR A 230 -16.47 -0.43 -13.01
CA THR A 230 -16.32 -0.15 -11.58
C THR A 230 -17.66 -0.25 -10.86
N VAL A 231 -17.63 -0.94 -9.73
CA VAL A 231 -18.82 -1.24 -8.93
C VAL A 231 -18.63 -0.84 -7.48
N LEU A 232 -19.76 -0.56 -6.82
CA LEU A 232 -19.86 -0.42 -5.38
C LEU A 232 -20.44 -1.70 -4.79
N VAL A 233 -19.81 -2.19 -3.72
CA VAL A 233 -20.21 -3.39 -3.00
C VAL A 233 -20.88 -3.01 -1.69
N ASP A 234 -22.18 -3.28 -1.57
CA ASP A 234 -22.89 -3.17 -0.30
C ASP A 234 -22.62 -4.41 0.55
N TYR A 235 -21.88 -4.24 1.65
CA TYR A 235 -21.54 -5.34 2.55
C TYR A 235 -22.73 -5.90 3.34
N SER A 236 -23.83 -5.15 3.45
CA SER A 236 -25.00 -5.55 4.23
C SER A 236 -25.91 -6.47 3.41
N SER A 237 -26.17 -6.11 2.15
CA SER A 237 -27.03 -6.87 1.23
C SER A 237 -26.27 -7.80 0.28
N PHE A 238 -24.94 -7.69 0.21
CA PHE A 238 -24.09 -8.32 -0.80
C PHE A 238 -24.44 -7.92 -2.23
N HIS A 239 -25.15 -6.80 -2.41
CA HIS A 239 -25.48 -6.27 -3.71
C HIS A 239 -24.28 -5.54 -4.33
N VAL A 240 -24.05 -5.79 -5.61
CA VAL A 240 -23.02 -5.16 -6.41
C VAL A 240 -23.70 -4.25 -7.42
N SER A 241 -23.37 -2.96 -7.39
CA SER A 241 -24.03 -1.93 -8.21
C SER A 241 -23.02 -1.17 -9.06
N LEU A 242 -23.39 -0.91 -10.33
CA LEU A 242 -22.52 -0.21 -11.28
C LEU A 242 -22.38 1.28 -10.91
N VAL A 243 -21.13 1.72 -10.78
CA VAL A 243 -20.77 3.12 -10.55
C VAL A 243 -20.12 3.75 -11.76
N ALA A 244 -19.35 2.99 -12.56
CA ALA A 244 -18.81 3.49 -13.82
C ALA A 244 -18.81 2.42 -14.91
N ASN A 245 -19.17 2.84 -16.12
CA ASN A 245 -19.12 2.00 -17.32
C ASN A 245 -17.68 1.57 -17.65
N PRO A 246 -17.49 0.42 -18.32
CA PRO A 246 -16.17 -0.07 -18.68
C PRO A 246 -15.38 0.92 -19.55
N VAL A 247 -14.07 0.99 -19.31
CA VAL A 247 -13.08 1.60 -20.21
C VAL A 247 -12.26 0.48 -20.82
N PHE A 248 -12.68 0.03 -21.99
CA PHE A 248 -12.00 -1.03 -22.71
C PHE A 248 -10.62 -0.55 -23.18
N GLY A 249 -9.61 -1.37 -22.97
CA GLY A 249 -8.21 -1.01 -23.14
C GLY A 249 -7.38 -1.69 -22.06
N GLY A 250 -6.06 -1.50 -22.15
CA GLY A 250 -5.03 -2.03 -21.27
C GLY A 250 -5.18 -3.49 -20.86
N ASP A 251 -4.30 -3.91 -19.96
CA ASP A 251 -4.20 -5.30 -19.51
C ASP A 251 -4.39 -5.41 -18.01
N LYS A 252 -4.23 -4.30 -17.27
CA LYS A 252 -4.45 -4.27 -15.82
C LYS A 252 -4.95 -2.91 -15.33
N LYS A 253 -5.93 -2.93 -14.43
CA LYS A 253 -6.56 -1.75 -13.85
C LYS A 253 -6.15 -1.53 -12.39
N TYR A 254 -5.91 -0.28 -12.01
CA TYR A 254 -5.61 0.12 -10.62
C TYR A 254 -6.52 1.26 -10.18
N LEU A 255 -6.98 1.21 -8.93
CA LEU A 255 -7.71 2.30 -8.28
C LEU A 255 -6.77 3.08 -7.37
N VAL A 256 -6.76 4.41 -7.53
CA VAL A 256 -5.89 5.31 -6.75
C VAL A 256 -6.68 6.54 -6.33
N GLU A 257 -6.64 6.90 -5.06
CA GLU A 257 -7.12 8.21 -4.62
C GLU A 257 -6.04 9.25 -4.82
N CYS A 258 -6.41 10.37 -5.47
CA CYS A 258 -5.53 11.51 -5.69
C CYS A 258 -6.30 12.81 -5.45
N LYS A 259 -5.84 13.62 -4.49
CA LYS A 259 -6.48 14.90 -4.10
C LYS A 259 -7.99 14.77 -3.82
N GLY A 260 -8.40 13.64 -3.23
CA GLY A 260 -9.80 13.35 -2.90
C GLY A 260 -10.66 12.86 -4.06
N ASP A 261 -10.10 12.76 -5.27
CA ASP A 261 -10.73 12.16 -6.45
C ASP A 261 -10.31 10.69 -6.58
N LEU A 262 -11.23 9.84 -7.06
CA LEU A 262 -10.91 8.47 -7.42
C LEU A 262 -10.45 8.41 -8.87
N LEU A 263 -9.24 7.88 -9.08
CA LEU A 263 -8.66 7.65 -10.38
C LEU A 263 -8.62 6.15 -10.70
N LEU A 264 -8.90 5.83 -11.96
CA LEU A 264 -8.60 4.55 -12.59
C LEU A 264 -7.34 4.72 -13.43
N VAL A 265 -6.31 3.93 -13.14
CA VAL A 265 -5.09 3.86 -13.95
C VAL A 265 -5.11 2.57 -14.75
N ASP A 266 -5.07 2.70 -16.07
CA ASP A 266 -5.08 1.60 -17.02
C ASP A 266 -3.67 1.36 -17.56
N MET A 267 -3.13 0.18 -17.29
CA MET A 267 -1.77 -0.22 -17.63
C MET A 267 -1.78 -1.12 -18.87
N TYR A 268 -1.01 -0.74 -19.88
CA TYR A 268 -0.87 -1.49 -21.14
C TYR A 268 0.46 -2.26 -21.16
N LEU A 269 0.38 -3.54 -21.48
CA LEU A 269 1.49 -4.47 -21.58
C LEU A 269 1.73 -4.85 -23.04
N SER A 270 2.99 -5.14 -23.36
CA SER A 270 3.39 -5.77 -24.61
C SER A 270 4.20 -7.01 -24.29
N ILE A 271 4.02 -8.07 -25.07
CA ILE A 271 4.85 -9.26 -24.96
C ILE A 271 6.15 -9.02 -25.73
N ASP A 272 7.28 -9.09 -25.05
CA ASP A 272 8.60 -9.11 -25.67
C ASP A 272 9.03 -10.56 -25.96
N SER A 273 9.01 -10.95 -27.23
CA SER A 273 9.45 -12.27 -27.69
C SER A 273 10.96 -12.29 -27.97
N GLY A 274 11.77 -11.80 -27.04
CA GLY A 274 13.22 -11.82 -27.16
C GLY A 274 13.78 -13.25 -27.12
N THR A 275 14.64 -13.61 -28.07
CA THR A 275 15.41 -14.87 -28.03
C THR A 275 16.59 -14.72 -27.08
N VAL A 276 16.48 -15.25 -25.86
CA VAL A 276 17.63 -15.36 -24.96
C VAL A 276 18.34 -16.69 -25.24
N ASP A 277 19.65 -16.64 -25.37
CA ASP A 277 20.50 -17.81 -25.65
C ASP A 277 20.27 -18.89 -24.58
N SER A 278 19.95 -20.08 -25.07
CA SER A 278 19.44 -21.20 -24.28
C SER A 278 20.50 -21.78 -23.37
N SER A 279 20.61 -21.26 -22.15
CA SER A 279 21.16 -22.03 -21.03
C SER A 279 20.69 -21.45 -19.70
N VAL A 280 19.54 -21.91 -19.21
CA VAL A 280 19.28 -22.47 -17.87
C VAL A 280 17.74 -22.63 -17.74
N PHE A 281 17.28 -23.87 -17.86
CA PHE A 281 15.95 -24.40 -17.50
C PHE A 281 14.69 -23.88 -18.21
N ASP A 282 13.95 -24.85 -18.74
CA ASP A 282 12.63 -24.75 -19.40
C ASP A 282 11.58 -24.03 -18.55
N ALA A 283 11.30 -22.77 -18.92
CA ALA A 283 9.97 -22.18 -18.90
C ALA A 283 9.98 -21.04 -19.94
N TYR A 284 9.10 -21.11 -20.94
CA TYR A 284 8.83 -19.98 -21.82
C TYR A 284 8.21 -18.85 -20.99
N PHE A 285 9.00 -18.08 -20.25
CA PHE A 285 8.54 -16.86 -19.60
C PHE A 285 8.32 -15.83 -20.69
N MET A 286 7.08 -15.70 -21.16
CA MET A 286 6.62 -14.53 -21.91
C MET A 286 6.94 -13.31 -21.04
N ARG A 287 7.78 -12.41 -21.53
CA ARG A 287 8.16 -11.19 -20.80
C ARG A 287 7.13 -10.13 -21.12
N GLU A 288 6.28 -9.82 -20.15
CA GLU A 288 5.40 -8.67 -20.24
C GLU A 288 6.20 -7.41 -19.93
N LYS A 289 6.17 -6.44 -20.85
CA LYS A 289 6.77 -5.13 -20.70
C LYS A 289 5.66 -4.10 -20.64
N THR A 290 5.69 -3.23 -19.64
CA THR A 290 4.78 -2.08 -19.61
C THR A 290 5.16 -1.08 -20.69
N VAL A 291 4.19 -0.66 -21.49
CA VAL A 291 4.42 0.25 -22.63
C VAL A 291 3.69 1.58 -22.50
N LYS A 292 2.60 1.65 -21.72
CA LYS A 292 1.79 2.86 -21.58
C LYS A 292 0.93 2.82 -20.33
N PHE A 293 0.61 4.00 -19.80
CA PHE A 293 -0.49 4.19 -18.87
C PHE A 293 -1.50 5.21 -19.41
N GLU A 294 -2.76 5.00 -19.07
CA GLU A 294 -3.81 6.00 -19.18
C GLU A 294 -4.45 6.19 -17.80
N ALA A 295 -4.88 7.42 -17.49
CA ALA A 295 -5.57 7.71 -16.25
C ALA A 295 -6.96 8.27 -16.55
N PHE A 296 -7.92 7.94 -15.70
CA PHE A 296 -9.29 8.40 -15.79
C PHE A 296 -9.79 8.80 -14.40
N LYS A 297 -10.60 9.85 -14.33
CA LYS A 297 -11.26 10.31 -13.12
C LYS A 297 -12.70 9.85 -13.11
N LEU A 298 -13.18 9.39 -11.95
CA LEU A 298 -14.56 8.98 -11.79
C LEU A 298 -15.50 10.19 -11.85
N ASP A 299 -16.49 10.12 -12.74
CA ASP A 299 -17.69 10.96 -12.69
C ASP A 299 -18.89 10.08 -12.28
N GLU A 300 -19.20 10.11 -10.98
CA GLU A 300 -20.32 9.35 -10.41
C GLU A 300 -21.68 9.78 -10.97
N GLY A 301 -21.81 11.04 -11.43
CA GLY A 301 -23.06 11.58 -11.94
C GLY A 301 -23.44 11.00 -13.30
N SER A 302 -22.46 10.89 -14.20
CA SER A 302 -22.63 10.27 -15.52
C SER A 302 -22.41 8.75 -15.51
N LYS A 303 -21.81 8.21 -14.44
CA LYS A 303 -21.31 6.83 -14.37
C LYS A 303 -20.27 6.54 -15.44
N GLU A 304 -19.36 7.49 -15.64
CA GLU A 304 -18.30 7.39 -16.64
C GLU A 304 -16.93 7.68 -16.04
N TRP A 305 -15.92 7.20 -16.75
CA TRP A 305 -14.52 7.46 -16.49
C TRP A 305 -14.06 8.55 -17.46
N VAL A 306 -13.76 9.74 -16.93
CA VAL A 306 -13.32 10.89 -17.72
C VAL A 306 -11.80 10.86 -17.84
N ASN A 307 -11.29 10.78 -19.06
CA ASN A 307 -9.85 10.72 -19.30
C ASN A 307 -9.08 11.92 -18.71
N VAL A 308 -7.97 11.63 -18.03
CA VAL A 308 -7.06 12.57 -17.39
C VAL A 308 -5.70 12.45 -18.07
N ASN A 309 -5.33 13.49 -18.81
CA ASN A 309 -4.03 13.54 -19.51
C ASN A 309 -2.92 14.18 -18.68
N ASN A 310 -3.24 14.71 -17.49
CA ASN A 310 -2.29 15.42 -16.65
C ASN A 310 -2.67 15.28 -15.17
N LEU A 311 -1.76 14.71 -14.38
CA LEU A 311 -1.87 14.57 -12.92
C LEU A 311 -1.42 15.84 -12.18
N ASN A 312 -0.98 16.86 -12.91
CA ASN A 312 -0.40 18.11 -12.42
C ASN A 312 0.80 17.85 -11.51
N GLU A 313 0.86 18.50 -10.36
CA GLU A 313 1.93 18.40 -9.37
C GLU A 313 1.84 17.15 -8.50
N ASN A 314 1.29 16.05 -9.02
CA ASN A 314 1.16 14.79 -8.28
C ASN A 314 1.91 13.66 -8.98
N LEU A 315 2.35 12.71 -8.16
CA LEU A 315 2.86 11.42 -8.59
C LEU A 315 1.91 10.32 -8.13
N LEU A 316 1.71 9.31 -8.97
CA LEU A 316 1.05 8.07 -8.59
C LEU A 316 2.09 6.98 -8.40
N PHE A 317 1.89 6.14 -7.40
CA PHE A 317 2.76 5.03 -7.04
C PHE A 317 1.95 3.75 -7.15
N LEU A 318 2.30 2.87 -8.09
CA LEU A 318 1.66 1.58 -8.34
C LEU A 318 2.60 0.46 -7.86
N GLY A 319 2.44 0.09 -6.60
CA GLY A 319 3.17 -1.03 -6.00
C GLY A 319 2.47 -2.38 -6.23
N GLU A 320 3.13 -3.45 -5.79
CA GLU A 320 2.61 -4.82 -5.91
C GLU A 320 1.27 -5.02 -5.17
N ASP A 321 1.13 -4.41 -3.99
CA ASP A 321 -0.05 -4.55 -3.13
C ASP A 321 -0.78 -3.21 -2.86
N CYS A 322 -0.08 -2.07 -2.98
CA CYS A 322 -0.62 -0.75 -2.66
C CYS A 322 -0.52 0.21 -3.84
N CYS A 323 -1.57 1.00 -4.04
CA CYS A 323 -1.52 2.18 -4.87
C CYS A 323 -1.78 3.42 -4.02
N PHE A 324 -0.97 4.47 -4.20
CA PHE A 324 -1.12 5.74 -3.47
C PHE A 324 -0.64 6.90 -4.33
N SER A 325 -0.93 8.12 -3.91
CA SER A 325 -0.48 9.33 -4.58
C SER A 325 0.17 10.31 -3.60
N ALA A 326 1.04 11.17 -4.10
CA ALA A 326 1.64 12.23 -3.30
C ALA A 326 1.93 13.46 -4.18
N SER A 327 1.91 14.64 -3.57
CA SER A 327 2.28 15.88 -4.25
C SER A 327 3.80 16.05 -4.34
N ILE A 328 4.27 16.82 -5.32
CA ILE A 328 5.70 17.18 -5.42
C ILE A 328 6.18 17.96 -4.19
N ASP A 329 5.31 18.79 -3.62
CA ASP A 329 5.58 19.57 -2.42
C ASP A 329 5.78 18.65 -1.22
N ASP A 330 4.92 17.62 -1.10
CA ASP A 330 5.07 16.65 -0.02
C ASP A 330 6.41 15.92 -0.11
N LEU A 331 6.77 15.48 -1.32
CA LEU A 331 7.96 14.66 -1.58
C LEU A 331 9.26 15.48 -1.67
N HIS A 332 9.16 16.80 -1.81
CA HIS A 332 10.28 17.70 -2.14
C HIS A 332 11.01 17.28 -3.44
N VAL A 333 10.25 16.94 -4.47
CA VAL A 333 10.76 16.65 -5.82
C VAL A 333 10.39 17.76 -6.78
N SER A 334 11.10 17.86 -7.90
CA SER A 334 10.94 19.00 -8.82
C SER A 334 9.90 18.77 -9.92
N LYS A 335 9.61 17.51 -10.24
CA LYS A 335 8.72 17.14 -11.35
C LYS A 335 7.57 16.26 -10.86
N GLY A 336 6.35 16.65 -11.24
CA GLY A 336 5.12 15.87 -11.06
C GLY A 336 4.70 15.19 -12.36
N ASN A 337 3.43 14.82 -12.45
CA ASN A 337 2.82 14.26 -13.65
C ASN A 337 3.43 12.92 -14.10
N ASN A 338 3.83 12.08 -13.13
CA ASN A 338 4.46 10.79 -13.42
C ASN A 338 3.80 9.65 -12.64
N VAL A 339 3.92 8.44 -13.17
CA VAL A 339 3.57 7.19 -12.49
C VAL A 339 4.86 6.42 -12.21
N LEU A 340 5.07 6.07 -10.96
CA LEU A 340 6.11 5.14 -10.54
C LEU A 340 5.47 3.77 -10.36
N PHE A 341 6.04 2.74 -10.96
CA PHE A 341 5.45 1.41 -10.97
C PHE A 341 6.53 0.33 -10.92
N VAL A 342 6.15 -0.85 -10.44
CA VAL A 342 7.03 -2.04 -10.46
C VAL A 342 6.83 -2.80 -11.76
N ASP A 343 7.92 -3.11 -12.44
CA ASP A 343 7.92 -3.94 -13.65
C ASP A 343 9.16 -4.84 -13.67
N SER A 344 8.90 -6.14 -13.65
CA SER A 344 9.92 -7.19 -13.68
C SER A 344 10.80 -7.14 -14.94
N PHE A 345 10.34 -6.49 -16.01
CA PHE A 345 11.10 -6.31 -17.24
C PHE A 345 12.42 -5.57 -17.03
N PHE A 346 12.49 -4.58 -16.15
CA PHE A 346 13.73 -3.81 -15.93
C PHE A 346 14.85 -4.65 -15.29
N ILE A 347 14.51 -5.66 -14.47
CA ILE A 347 15.51 -6.60 -13.94
C ILE A 347 16.07 -7.49 -15.07
N LEU A 348 15.19 -7.93 -15.98
CA LEU A 348 15.50 -8.96 -16.97
C LEU A 348 16.14 -8.43 -18.26
N SER A 349 16.02 -7.13 -18.52
CA SER A 349 16.52 -6.48 -19.74
C SER A 349 17.97 -6.03 -19.64
N GLY A 350 18.54 -5.95 -18.42
CA GLY A 350 19.91 -5.46 -18.23
C GLY A 350 20.11 -4.00 -18.63
N GLU A 351 19.02 -3.23 -18.82
CA GLU A 351 19.04 -1.80 -19.17
C GLU A 351 19.53 -0.91 -18.00
N ASN A 352 19.74 -1.49 -16.82
CA ASN A 352 20.44 -0.84 -15.71
C ASN A 352 21.94 -0.93 -15.99
N GLU A 353 22.55 0.18 -16.43
CA GLU A 353 24.01 0.29 -16.57
C GLU A 353 24.70 -0.18 -15.28
N GLU A 354 25.83 -0.88 -15.41
CA GLU A 354 26.69 -1.42 -14.34
C GLU A 354 27.24 -0.33 -13.39
N GLY A 355 26.36 0.32 -12.64
CA GLY A 355 26.69 1.22 -11.54
C GLY A 355 26.28 0.60 -10.20
N ASP A 356 26.96 1.03 -9.13
CA ASP A 356 26.84 0.65 -7.70
C ASP A 356 25.42 0.74 -7.06
N SER A 357 24.34 0.71 -7.85
CA SER A 357 22.98 0.56 -7.36
C SER A 357 22.84 -0.82 -6.70
N ASP A 358 22.75 -0.80 -5.38
CA ASP A 358 22.53 -1.92 -4.49
C ASP A 358 21.16 -2.57 -4.76
N GLY A 359 20.92 -3.15 -5.95
CA GLY A 359 19.83 -4.06 -6.33
C GLY A 359 18.35 -3.68 -6.09
N HIS A 360 18.05 -2.66 -5.29
CA HIS A 360 16.81 -2.55 -4.52
C HIS A 360 15.68 -1.85 -5.29
N ASP A 361 16.00 -1.05 -6.32
CA ASP A 361 15.03 -0.32 -7.15
C ASP A 361 15.12 -0.69 -8.66
N ASN A 362 15.82 -1.77 -8.99
CA ASN A 362 16.16 -2.16 -10.37
C ASN A 362 14.96 -2.59 -11.25
N ASP A 363 13.76 -2.73 -10.66
CA ASP A 363 12.47 -3.02 -11.31
C ASP A 363 11.51 -1.82 -11.33
N VAL A 364 11.90 -0.64 -10.83
CA VAL A 364 10.99 0.50 -10.75
C VAL A 364 11.08 1.32 -12.04
N GLY A 365 9.96 1.41 -12.74
CA GLY A 365 9.77 2.26 -13.90
C GLY A 365 9.14 3.61 -13.54
N VAL A 366 9.42 4.60 -14.36
CA VAL A 366 8.78 5.92 -14.34
C VAL A 366 8.14 6.16 -15.69
N PHE A 367 6.82 6.28 -15.70
CA PHE A 367 6.07 6.76 -16.85
C PHE A 367 5.84 8.26 -16.73
N ASP A 368 6.31 8.99 -17.74
CA ASP A 368 6.14 10.43 -17.87
C ASP A 368 4.93 10.73 -18.76
N PHE A 369 3.86 11.32 -18.19
CA PHE A 369 2.64 11.64 -18.94
C PHE A 369 2.85 12.72 -20.00
N GLU A 370 3.79 13.64 -19.79
CA GLU A 370 4.07 14.72 -20.74
C GLU A 370 4.78 14.18 -21.99
N ASN A 371 5.80 13.33 -21.77
CA ASN A 371 6.61 12.78 -22.85
C ASN A 371 6.11 11.43 -23.38
N GLN A 372 5.11 10.83 -22.72
CA GLN A 372 4.54 9.51 -23.06
C GLN A 372 5.64 8.42 -23.19
N CYS A 373 6.58 8.42 -22.24
CA CYS A 373 7.72 7.51 -22.26
C CYS A 373 7.91 6.82 -20.91
N ILE A 374 8.49 5.62 -20.96
CA ILE A 374 8.84 4.81 -19.81
C ILE A 374 10.36 4.72 -19.72
N LYS A 375 10.91 5.00 -18.54
CA LYS A 375 12.34 4.87 -18.25
C LYS A 375 12.56 4.28 -16.86
N PRO A 376 13.69 3.60 -16.59
CA PRO A 376 14.05 3.15 -15.26
C PRO A 376 14.17 4.32 -14.27
N VAL A 377 13.81 4.09 -13.00
CA VAL A 377 13.89 5.12 -11.94
C VAL A 377 15.31 5.63 -11.72
N GLY A 378 16.34 4.83 -12.04
CA GLY A 378 17.75 5.24 -11.96
C GLY A 378 18.10 6.44 -12.85
N GLN A 379 17.32 6.69 -13.91
CA GLN A 379 17.47 7.90 -14.75
C GLN A 379 16.84 9.15 -14.12
N TYR A 380 16.17 9.01 -12.98
CA TYR A 380 15.58 10.10 -12.19
C TYR A 380 16.13 10.10 -10.75
N PRO A 381 17.32 10.68 -10.52
CA PRO A 381 17.96 10.67 -9.19
C PRO A 381 17.17 11.37 -8.07
N GLU A 382 16.15 12.15 -8.41
CA GLU A 382 15.19 12.69 -7.43
C GLU A 382 14.21 11.64 -6.92
N TYR A 383 13.73 10.75 -7.79
CA TYR A 383 12.79 9.68 -7.43
C TYR A 383 13.49 8.48 -6.82
N SER A 384 14.61 8.03 -7.39
CA SER A 384 15.34 6.87 -6.86
C SER A 384 15.76 7.08 -5.40
N LYS A 385 16.21 8.29 -5.05
CA LYS A 385 16.59 8.63 -3.67
C LYS A 385 15.42 8.74 -2.68
N LEU A 386 14.16 8.63 -3.13
CA LEU A 386 13.02 8.48 -2.23
C LEU A 386 13.00 7.10 -1.58
N PHE A 387 13.54 6.07 -2.23
CA PHE A 387 13.44 4.68 -1.79
C PHE A 387 14.73 4.22 -1.09
N TRP A 388 15.87 4.35 -1.79
CA TRP A 388 17.15 3.85 -1.30
C TRP A 388 18.35 4.63 -1.92
N PRO A 389 19.51 4.71 -1.24
CA PRO A 389 19.73 4.40 0.18
C PRO A 389 19.00 5.36 1.12
N PRO A 390 18.84 5.02 2.41
CA PRO A 390 18.27 5.93 3.39
C PRO A 390 19.06 7.25 3.42
N PRO A 391 18.41 8.41 3.54
CA PRO A 391 19.11 9.69 3.59
C PRO A 391 20.13 9.76 4.72
N SER A 392 21.23 10.51 4.49
CA SER A 392 22.34 10.62 5.45
C SER A 392 21.94 11.23 6.80
N TRP A 393 20.88 12.03 6.87
CA TRP A 393 20.38 12.57 8.14
C TRP A 393 19.69 11.51 9.00
N ILE A 394 19.18 10.42 8.40
CA ILE A 394 18.68 9.27 9.15
C ILE A 394 19.84 8.57 9.85
N THR A 395 20.95 8.35 9.14
CA THR A 395 22.15 7.69 9.67
C THR A 395 22.97 8.60 10.60
N SER A 396 22.96 9.93 10.39
CA SER A 396 23.71 10.88 11.22
C SER A 396 23.05 11.20 12.56
N THR A 397 21.72 11.23 12.63
CA THR A 397 20.97 11.40 13.91
C THR A 397 21.28 10.26 14.91
N MET A 398 21.88 9.17 14.43
CA MET A 398 22.19 7.97 15.20
C MET A 398 23.50 8.06 15.98
N LEU A 399 24.49 8.83 15.49
CA LEU A 399 25.77 9.02 16.18
C LEU A 399 25.61 9.87 17.46
N GLU A 400 24.64 10.77 17.48
CA GLU A 400 24.34 11.59 18.67
C GLU A 400 23.69 10.78 19.80
N VAL A 401 22.85 9.79 19.49
CA VAL A 401 22.17 8.96 20.50
C VAL A 401 23.16 8.05 21.24
N GLN A 402 24.22 7.56 20.57
CA GLN A 402 25.26 6.77 21.23
C GLN A 402 26.15 7.61 22.17
N ASN A 403 26.31 8.90 21.89
CA ASN A 403 27.15 9.79 22.70
C ASN A 403 26.45 10.35 23.96
N HIS A 404 25.13 10.19 24.09
CA HIS A 404 24.38 10.65 25.27
C HIS A 404 24.18 9.59 26.36
N SER A 405 24.72 8.38 26.18
CA SER A 405 24.66 7.29 27.18
C SER A 405 25.89 7.18 28.10
N GLU A 406 26.87 8.08 28.00
CA GLU A 406 28.05 8.09 28.89
C GLU A 406 28.30 9.46 29.51
N GLU A 407 27.53 9.84 30.53
CA GLU A 407 28.05 10.72 31.59
C GLU A 407 27.51 10.27 32.96
N PRO A 408 28.40 9.81 33.88
CA PRO A 408 28.08 9.64 35.28
C PRO A 408 28.44 10.91 36.08
N SER A 409 27.55 11.31 36.98
CA SER A 409 27.90 12.04 38.20
C SER A 409 27.29 11.35 39.41
#